data_AF-A0A7C5QIR9-F1
#
_entry.id   AF-A0A7C5QIR9-F1
#
_cell.length_a   1.000
_cell.length_b   1.000
_cell.length_c   1.000
_cell.angle_alpha   90.00
_cell.angle_beta   90.00
_cell.angle_gamma   90.00
#
_symmetry.space_group_name_H-M   'P 1'
#
loop_
_entity.id
_entity.type
_entity.pdbx_description
1 polymer ?
#
loop_
_entity_poly.entity_id
_entity_poly.type
_entity_poly.pdbx_seq_one_letter_code
_entity_poly.pdbx_strand_id
1 'polypeptide(L)'
;MSDEQLSLFPDLPTSPSRPPAGQPQLSAHSSLRSAVRAFADHMVRIDLAENTVKSFLGDLSLLERYLGHEVGIATIATKDLHAFMEYLQHGRGVPCTPKSYARRMTTLKVFFAWLTSAGILEQDPAANLVHKPAASPLPAILNDEQVERAQEGCRTLLNDAKNPDPRPQFLFHLLLQTGMKKSECLALQTAHFDLSDPAAPAVWMRYKDPRRQHKERKLALAPSLPAMLRLYVASYRPREALFP
;
A
#
# COMPACT_ATOMS: atom_id res chain seq x y z
N MET A 1 3.58 51.18 -20.36
CA MET A 1 2.42 50.71 -19.59
C MET A 1 2.80 49.36 -19.04
N SER A 2 3.28 49.34 -17.80
CA SER A 2 3.75 48.17 -17.08
C SER A 2 2.63 47.71 -16.18
N ASP A 3 2.09 46.51 -16.42
CA ASP A 3 1.09 45.88 -15.57
C ASP A 3 1.75 45.44 -14.25
N GLU A 4 1.50 46.21 -13.21
CA GLU A 4 1.89 45.90 -11.85
C GLU A 4 0.75 45.10 -11.20
N GLN A 5 0.95 43.79 -11.06
CA GLN A 5 -0.03 42.90 -10.46
C GLN A 5 0.03 43.04 -8.93
N LEU A 6 -0.98 43.68 -8.34
CA LEU A 6 -1.13 43.85 -6.90
C LEU A 6 -1.30 42.49 -6.18
N SER A 7 -0.49 42.26 -5.14
CA SER A 7 -0.55 41.07 -4.28
C SER A 7 -1.80 41.09 -3.40
N LEU A 8 -2.56 39.98 -3.40
CA LEU A 8 -3.86 39.82 -2.75
C LEU A 8 -3.81 39.40 -1.27
N PHE A 9 -2.63 39.38 -0.63
CA PHE A 9 -2.49 38.96 0.77
C PHE A 9 -1.57 39.92 1.56
N PRO A 10 -1.97 40.36 2.77
CA PRO A 10 -1.12 41.16 3.63
C PRO A 10 0.01 40.29 4.22
N ASP A 11 1.24 40.81 4.18
CA ASP A 11 2.42 40.20 4.80
C ASP A 11 2.23 40.13 6.33
N LEU A 12 1.91 38.93 6.83
CA LEU A 12 1.92 38.65 8.26
C LEU A 12 3.34 38.25 8.69
N PRO A 13 3.86 38.78 9.81
CA PRO A 13 5.18 38.41 10.31
C PRO A 13 5.21 36.92 10.68
N THR A 14 6.04 36.15 10.00
CA THR A 14 6.32 34.75 10.34
C THR A 14 7.15 34.69 11.61
N SER A 15 6.50 34.56 12.77
CA SER A 15 7.17 34.03 13.96
C SER A 15 7.57 32.57 13.69
N PRO A 16 8.78 32.14 14.10
CA PRO A 16 9.16 30.73 13.98
C PRO A 16 8.20 29.91 14.83
N SER A 17 7.39 29.09 14.16
CA SER A 17 6.43 28.20 14.80
C SER A 17 7.16 27.23 15.72
N ARG A 18 6.94 27.34 17.03
CA ARG A 18 7.36 26.35 18.02
C ARG A 18 6.83 24.98 17.60
N PRO A 19 7.67 23.94 17.45
CA PRO A 19 7.17 22.62 17.07
C PRO A 19 6.21 22.08 18.14
N PRO A 20 5.11 21.42 17.75
CA PRO A 20 4.08 20.96 18.68
C PRO A 20 4.67 19.95 19.68
N ALA A 21 4.32 20.13 20.95
CA ALA A 21 4.70 19.27 22.07
C ALA A 21 4.22 17.83 21.81
N GLY A 22 5.15 16.86 21.92
CA GLY A 22 4.88 15.43 21.74
C GLY A 22 5.83 14.70 20.79
N GLN A 23 6.78 15.40 20.15
CA GLN A 23 7.83 14.72 19.38
C GLN A 23 8.84 14.07 20.34
N PRO A 24 9.24 12.80 20.14
CA PRO A 24 10.47 12.33 20.75
C PRO A 24 11.57 13.31 20.36
N GLN A 25 12.27 13.90 21.33
CA GLN A 25 13.38 14.82 21.08
C GLN A 25 14.52 14.00 20.46
N LEU A 26 14.42 13.75 19.15
CA LEU A 26 15.49 13.14 18.39
C LEU A 26 16.64 14.13 18.28
N SER A 27 17.83 13.59 18.42
CA SER A 27 19.10 14.27 18.22
C SER A 27 20.01 13.35 17.41
N ALA A 28 21.12 13.88 16.91
CA ALA A 28 22.16 13.13 16.21
C ALA A 28 22.63 11.86 16.97
N HIS A 29 22.57 11.87 18.32
CA HIS A 29 22.98 10.76 19.18
C HIS A 29 21.86 9.76 19.50
N SER A 30 20.64 9.98 18.99
CA SER A 30 19.54 9.05 19.19
C SER A 30 19.80 7.71 18.52
N SER A 31 19.32 6.63 19.13
CA SER A 31 19.45 5.30 18.54
C SER A 31 18.64 5.16 17.25
N LEU A 32 19.09 4.30 16.35
CA LEU A 32 18.42 3.97 15.11
C LEU A 32 16.98 3.51 15.37
N ARG A 33 16.77 2.67 16.39
CA ARG A 33 15.43 2.23 16.81
C ARG A 33 14.51 3.41 17.15
N SER A 34 15.02 4.39 17.89
CA SER A 34 14.24 5.58 18.27
C SER A 34 13.89 6.43 17.05
N ALA A 35 14.83 6.58 16.12
CA ALA A 35 14.60 7.28 14.86
C ALA A 35 13.57 6.58 13.97
N VAL A 36 13.62 5.25 13.86
CA VAL A 36 12.63 4.46 13.10
C VAL A 36 11.23 4.60 13.68
N ARG A 37 11.08 4.62 15.02
CA ARG A 37 9.79 4.86 15.69
C ARG A 37 9.23 6.25 15.37
N ALA A 38 10.05 7.28 15.52
CA ALA A 38 9.63 8.65 15.20
C ALA A 38 9.28 8.82 13.71
N PHE A 39 9.99 8.12 12.83
CA PHE A 39 9.68 8.09 11.40
C PHE A 39 8.34 7.39 11.13
N ALA A 40 8.02 6.32 11.85
CA ALA A 40 6.70 5.68 11.80
C ALA A 40 5.59 6.68 12.15
N ASP A 41 5.76 7.42 13.25
CA ASP A 41 4.81 8.44 13.69
C ASP A 41 4.70 9.59 12.68
N HIS A 42 5.82 9.98 12.06
CA HIS A 42 5.82 10.96 10.97
C HIS A 42 5.01 10.46 9.77
N MET A 43 5.24 9.24 9.29
CA MET A 43 4.52 8.67 8.15
C MET A 43 3.01 8.59 8.40
N VAL A 44 2.59 8.26 9.63
CA VAL A 44 1.17 8.25 10.01
C VAL A 44 0.59 9.67 10.03
N ARG A 45 1.33 10.66 10.54
CA ARG A 45 0.88 12.06 10.58
C ARG A 45 0.69 12.67 9.19
N ILE A 46 1.53 12.31 8.23
CA ILE A 46 1.39 12.75 6.83
C ILE A 46 0.42 11.87 6.02
N ASP A 47 -0.33 11.00 6.69
CA ASP A 47 -1.36 10.14 6.10
C ASP A 47 -0.85 9.20 4.99
N LEU A 48 0.35 8.65 5.16
CA LEU A 48 0.88 7.66 4.24
C LEU A 48 0.10 6.35 4.37
N ALA A 49 -0.17 5.69 3.23
CA ALA A 49 -0.94 4.45 3.21
C ALA A 49 -0.31 3.37 4.11
N GLU A 50 -1.13 2.67 4.90
CA GLU A 50 -0.67 1.66 5.87
C GLU A 50 0.29 0.60 5.29
N ASN A 51 0.02 0.13 4.07
CA ASN A 51 0.89 -0.86 3.41
C ASN A 51 2.25 -0.26 3.03
N THR A 52 2.30 1.03 2.72
CA THR A 52 3.55 1.76 2.50
C THR A 52 4.31 1.87 3.81
N VAL A 53 3.65 2.29 4.89
CA VAL A 53 4.26 2.34 6.24
C VAL A 53 4.85 0.98 6.64
N LYS A 54 4.07 -0.10 6.53
CA LYS A 54 4.53 -1.47 6.82
C LYS A 54 5.73 -1.88 5.96
N SER A 55 5.74 -1.50 4.68
CA SER A 55 6.85 -1.81 3.77
C SER A 55 8.14 -1.09 4.17
N PHE A 56 8.06 0.20 4.52
CA PHE A 56 9.20 0.98 5.00
C PHE A 56 9.73 0.44 6.32
N LEU A 57 8.86 0.17 7.30
CA LEU A 57 9.28 -0.37 8.59
C LEU A 57 9.89 -1.78 8.47
N GLY A 58 9.36 -2.62 7.59
CA GLY A 58 9.94 -3.94 7.32
C GLY A 58 11.35 -3.86 6.71
N ASP A 59 11.60 -2.86 5.86
CA ASP A 59 12.92 -2.61 5.30
C ASP A 59 13.89 -2.02 6.34
N LEU A 60 13.44 -1.06 7.15
CA LEU A 60 14.25 -0.46 8.22
C LEU A 60 14.59 -1.48 9.32
N SER A 61 13.70 -2.44 9.60
CA SER A 61 13.98 -3.55 10.51
C SER A 61 15.13 -4.44 10.02
N LEU A 62 15.36 -4.54 8.71
CA LEU A 62 16.55 -5.23 8.18
C LEU A 62 17.82 -4.44 8.45
N LEU A 63 17.77 -3.11 8.29
CA LEU A 63 18.89 -2.22 8.60
C LEU A 63 19.23 -2.28 10.09
N GLU A 64 18.23 -2.19 10.97
CA GLU A 64 18.40 -2.30 12.42
C GLU A 64 19.04 -3.63 12.83
N ARG A 65 18.65 -4.76 12.20
CA ARG A 65 19.26 -6.06 12.47
C ARG A 65 20.69 -6.18 11.95
N TYR A 66 21.02 -5.46 10.88
CA TYR A 66 22.36 -5.49 10.28
C TYR A 66 23.35 -4.62 11.06
N LEU A 67 22.98 -3.37 11.39
CA LEU A 67 23.85 -2.43 12.09
C LEU A 67 23.77 -2.56 13.61
N GLY A 68 22.62 -2.96 14.14
CA GLY A 68 22.30 -2.94 15.56
C GLY A 68 21.26 -1.86 15.88
N HIS A 69 20.31 -2.19 16.76
CA HIS A 69 19.19 -1.31 17.11
C HIS A 69 19.61 -0.04 17.86
N GLU A 70 20.68 -0.13 18.65
CA GLU A 70 21.14 0.94 19.55
C GLU A 70 22.28 1.78 18.93
N VAL A 71 22.62 1.54 17.66
CA VAL A 71 23.59 2.38 16.93
C VAL A 71 23.05 3.81 16.83
N GLY A 72 23.88 4.80 17.14
CA GLY A 72 23.53 6.20 17.00
C GLY A 72 23.39 6.60 15.54
N ILE A 73 22.33 7.32 15.17
CA ILE A 73 22.06 7.64 13.77
C ILE A 73 23.17 8.48 13.10
N ALA A 74 23.88 9.33 13.86
CA ALA A 74 24.99 10.12 13.33
C ALA A 74 26.28 9.31 13.08
N THR A 75 26.39 8.08 13.60
CA THR A 75 27.55 7.23 13.32
C THR A 75 27.40 6.43 12.02
N ILE A 76 26.20 6.43 11.43
CA ILE A 76 25.92 5.69 10.20
C ILE A 76 26.41 6.50 9.00
N ALA A 77 27.44 5.99 8.32
CA ALA A 77 28.02 6.63 7.14
C ALA A 77 27.57 5.93 5.84
N THR A 78 27.78 6.60 4.70
CA THR A 78 27.47 6.05 3.37
C THR A 78 28.11 4.68 3.14
N LYS A 79 29.32 4.44 3.65
CA LYS A 79 30.01 3.13 3.56
C LYS A 79 29.22 2.00 4.23
N ASP A 80 28.56 2.29 5.35
CA ASP A 80 27.79 1.29 6.10
C ASP A 80 26.50 0.95 5.35
N LEU A 81 25.89 1.95 4.70
CA LEU A 81 24.74 1.74 3.83
C LEU A 81 25.11 0.96 2.56
N HIS A 82 26.27 1.23 1.95
CA HIS A 82 26.77 0.41 0.84
C HIS A 82 27.00 -1.04 1.25
N ALA A 83 27.65 -1.27 2.39
CA ALA A 83 27.88 -2.60 2.94
C ALA A 83 26.56 -3.32 3.26
N PHE A 84 25.56 -2.60 3.79
CA PHE A 84 24.22 -3.14 3.99
C PHE A 84 23.56 -3.55 2.67
N MET A 85 23.62 -2.71 1.64
CA MET A 85 23.03 -3.03 0.34
C MET A 85 23.72 -4.24 -0.32
N GLU A 86 25.04 -4.37 -0.19
CA GLU A 86 25.80 -5.55 -0.63
C GLU A 86 25.41 -6.81 0.16
N TYR A 87 25.30 -6.69 1.49
CA TYR A 87 24.81 -7.75 2.37
C TYR A 87 23.42 -8.25 1.96
N LEU A 88 22.51 -7.34 1.57
CA LEU A 88 21.18 -7.72 1.09
C LEU A 88 21.24 -8.56 -0.20
N GLN A 89 22.22 -8.34 -1.08
CA GLN A 89 22.37 -9.08 -2.33
C GLN A 89 23.09 -10.42 -2.14
N HIS A 90 24.15 -10.44 -1.33
CA HIS A 90 25.11 -11.55 -1.29
C HIS A 90 25.31 -12.18 0.10
N GLY A 91 25.10 -11.43 1.18
CA GLY A 91 25.46 -11.88 2.55
C GLY A 91 24.33 -12.49 3.38
N ARG A 92 23.07 -12.32 2.98
CA ARG A 92 21.90 -12.74 3.79
C ARG A 92 21.51 -14.21 3.65
N GLY A 93 22.08 -14.94 2.69
CA GLY A 93 21.68 -16.32 2.37
C GLY A 93 20.32 -16.46 1.68
N VAL A 94 19.59 -15.36 1.49
CA VAL A 94 18.33 -15.31 0.73
C VAL A 94 18.44 -14.21 -0.33
N PRO A 95 18.45 -14.55 -1.63
CA PRO A 95 18.62 -13.58 -2.71
C PRO A 95 17.59 -12.45 -2.63
N CYS A 96 18.06 -11.21 -2.66
CA CYS A 96 17.18 -10.06 -2.77
C CYS A 96 16.81 -9.84 -4.25
N THR A 97 15.52 -9.92 -4.57
CA THR A 97 15.06 -9.63 -5.94
C THR A 97 15.37 -8.17 -6.32
N PRO A 98 15.59 -7.86 -7.61
CA PRO A 98 15.88 -6.48 -8.05
C PRO A 98 14.83 -5.46 -7.55
N LYS A 99 13.55 -5.85 -7.56
CA LYS A 99 12.45 -5.02 -7.05
C LYS A 99 12.55 -4.77 -5.55
N SER A 100 12.92 -5.78 -4.76
CA SER A 100 13.12 -5.64 -3.33
C SER A 100 14.34 -4.77 -3.02
N TYR A 101 15.42 -4.90 -3.80
CA TYR A 101 16.62 -4.09 -3.68
C TYR A 101 16.33 -2.62 -3.95
N ALA A 102 15.68 -2.30 -5.07
CA ALA A 102 15.31 -0.93 -5.42
C ALA A 102 14.36 -0.30 -4.38
N ARG A 103 13.38 -1.06 -3.89
CA ARG A 103 12.46 -0.61 -2.83
C ARG A 103 13.20 -0.31 -1.53
N ARG A 104 14.09 -1.20 -1.07
CA ARG A 104 14.91 -0.99 0.13
C ARG A 104 15.84 0.21 -0.01
N MET A 105 16.45 0.39 -1.18
CA MET A 105 17.25 1.58 -1.49
C MET A 105 16.41 2.85 -1.34
N THR A 106 15.19 2.85 -1.88
CA THR A 106 14.26 3.99 -1.74
C THR A 106 13.94 4.27 -0.28
N THR A 107 13.67 3.22 0.52
CA THR A 107 13.44 3.35 1.96
C THR A 107 14.60 4.06 2.66
N LEU A 108 15.86 3.67 2.37
CA LEU A 108 17.03 4.32 2.95
C LEU A 108 17.11 5.81 2.58
N LYS A 109 16.99 6.14 1.29
CA LYS A 109 17.07 7.52 0.82
C LYS A 109 15.99 8.40 1.45
N VAL A 110 14.75 7.92 1.53
CA VAL A 110 13.64 8.67 2.14
C VAL A 110 13.81 8.83 3.64
N PHE A 111 14.26 7.78 4.34
CA PHE A 111 14.46 7.82 5.80
C PHE A 111 15.57 8.80 6.21
N PHE A 112 16.74 8.74 5.57
CA PHE A 112 17.85 9.63 5.90
C PHE A 112 17.63 11.06 5.39
N ALA A 113 17.00 11.24 4.22
CA ALA A 113 16.58 12.56 3.77
C ALA A 113 15.58 13.20 4.75
N TRP A 114 14.66 12.41 5.33
CA TRP A 114 13.76 12.89 6.38
C TRP A 114 14.53 13.37 7.62
N LEU A 115 15.49 12.58 8.12
CA LEU A 115 16.33 12.96 9.27
C LEU A 115 17.09 14.28 9.02
N THR A 116 17.64 14.46 7.82
CA THR A 116 18.32 15.71 7.45
C THR A 116 17.34 16.87 7.30
N SER A 117 16.19 16.67 6.66
CA SER A 117 15.16 17.71 6.49
C SER A 117 14.57 18.18 7.83
N ALA A 118 14.54 17.31 8.83
CA ALA A 118 14.10 17.60 10.19
C ALA A 118 15.20 18.24 11.06
N GLY A 119 16.40 18.48 10.52
CA GLY A 119 17.54 19.06 11.24
C GLY A 119 18.19 18.12 12.27
N ILE A 120 17.90 16.82 12.21
CA ILE A 120 18.43 15.82 13.16
C ILE A 120 19.86 15.40 12.76
N LEU A 121 20.11 15.32 11.45
CA LEU A 121 21.43 15.09 10.87
C LEU A 121 21.81 16.28 9.99
N GLU A 122 23.09 16.65 10.00
CA GLU A 122 23.60 17.73 9.14
C GLU A 122 23.75 17.28 7.67
N GLN A 123 24.12 16.02 7.45
CA GLN A 123 24.35 15.44 6.13
C GLN A 123 23.58 14.13 5.97
N ASP A 124 23.07 13.89 4.77
CA ASP A 124 22.35 12.66 4.43
C ASP A 124 23.35 11.57 3.98
N PRO A 125 23.59 10.50 4.78
CA PRO A 125 24.50 9.43 4.39
C PRO A 125 23.99 8.60 3.21
N ALA A 126 22.70 8.67 2.87
CA ALA A 126 22.07 7.96 1.76
C ALA A 126 22.03 8.78 0.45
N ALA A 127 22.41 10.06 0.47
CA ALA A 127 22.32 10.94 -0.71
C ALA A 127 23.03 10.36 -1.94
N ASN A 128 24.27 9.88 -1.73
CA ASN A 128 25.15 9.34 -2.77
C ASN A 128 24.87 7.88 -3.14
N LEU A 129 23.86 7.23 -2.53
CA LEU A 129 23.50 5.88 -2.92
C LEU A 129 22.86 5.88 -4.32
N VAL A 130 23.47 5.12 -5.24
CA VAL A 130 23.01 5.00 -6.62
C VAL A 130 21.78 4.11 -6.69
N HIS A 131 20.63 4.70 -7.01
CA HIS A 131 19.39 3.97 -7.20
C HIS A 131 19.32 3.41 -8.63
N LYS A 132 19.34 2.08 -8.77
CA LYS A 132 19.07 1.40 -10.03
C LYS A 132 17.61 0.91 -10.03
N PRO A 133 16.71 1.53 -10.81
CA PRO A 133 15.32 1.11 -10.85
C PRO A 133 15.20 -0.31 -11.39
N ALA A 134 14.37 -1.13 -10.75
CA ALA A 134 14.07 -2.46 -11.26
C ALA A 134 13.01 -2.37 -12.36
N ALA A 135 13.30 -2.94 -13.53
CA ALA A 135 12.30 -3.12 -14.56
C ALA A 135 11.18 -4.04 -14.04
N SER A 136 9.93 -3.62 -14.22
CA SER A 136 8.78 -4.49 -13.96
C SER A 136 8.40 -5.17 -15.28
N PRO A 137 8.17 -6.50 -15.29
CA PRO A 137 7.64 -7.16 -16.48
C PRO A 137 6.26 -6.60 -16.81
N LEU A 138 5.88 -6.69 -18.09
CA LEU A 138 4.52 -6.36 -18.50
C LEU A 138 3.52 -7.26 -17.75
N PRO A 139 2.33 -6.75 -17.37
CA PRO A 139 1.29 -7.57 -16.77
C PRO A 139 0.93 -8.72 -17.72
N ALA A 140 0.78 -9.92 -17.16
CA ALA A 140 0.15 -11.01 -17.89
C ALA A 140 -1.35 -10.70 -18.01
N ILE A 141 -1.84 -10.64 -19.25
CA ILE A 141 -3.26 -10.41 -19.56
C ILE A 141 -3.85 -11.76 -19.98
N LEU A 142 -5.03 -12.07 -19.46
CA LEU A 142 -5.77 -13.27 -19.89
C LEU A 142 -6.36 -13.03 -21.27
N ASN A 143 -6.18 -13.99 -22.18
CA ASN A 143 -6.93 -14.01 -23.44
C ASN A 143 -8.32 -14.66 -23.24
N ASP A 144 -9.19 -14.53 -24.24
CA ASP A 144 -10.57 -15.02 -24.16
C ASP A 144 -10.65 -16.53 -23.90
N GLU A 145 -9.74 -17.32 -24.48
CA GLU A 145 -9.68 -18.77 -24.26
C GLU A 145 -9.31 -19.10 -22.80
N GLN A 146 -8.36 -18.38 -22.21
CA GLN A 146 -7.96 -18.55 -20.82
C GLN A 146 -9.08 -18.14 -19.86
N VAL A 147 -9.83 -17.09 -20.21
CA VAL A 147 -11.03 -16.69 -19.45
C VAL A 147 -12.06 -17.80 -19.50
N GLU A 148 -12.39 -18.33 -20.68
CA GLU A 148 -13.36 -19.42 -20.82
C GLU A 148 -12.94 -20.67 -20.05
N ARG A 149 -11.67 -21.06 -20.15
CA ARG A 149 -11.12 -22.20 -19.39
C ARG A 149 -11.22 -22.00 -17.88
N ALA A 150 -10.99 -20.78 -17.38
CA ALA A 150 -11.16 -20.47 -15.97
C ALA A 150 -12.63 -20.52 -15.54
N GLN A 151 -13.56 -20.06 -16.40
CA GLN A 151 -14.99 -20.18 -16.16
C GLN A 151 -15.46 -21.64 -16.16
N GLU A 152 -14.96 -22.48 -17.05
CA GLU A 152 -15.24 -23.93 -17.04
C GLU A 152 -14.76 -24.60 -15.74
N GLY A 153 -13.56 -24.25 -15.27
CA GLY A 153 -13.07 -24.70 -13.97
C GLY A 153 -13.99 -24.30 -12.81
N CYS A 154 -14.49 -23.06 -12.83
CA CYS A 154 -15.45 -22.58 -11.84
C CYS A 154 -16.80 -23.33 -11.91
N ARG A 155 -17.29 -23.61 -13.13
CA ARG A 155 -18.52 -24.40 -13.36
C ARG A 155 -18.37 -25.84 -12.88
N THR A 156 -17.20 -26.45 -13.10
CA THR A 156 -16.88 -27.80 -12.57
C THR A 156 -16.97 -27.83 -11.04
N LEU A 157 -16.37 -26.85 -10.35
CA LEU A 157 -16.40 -26.77 -8.88
C LEU A 157 -17.81 -26.50 -8.33
N LEU A 158 -18.58 -25.66 -9.03
CA LEU A 158 -19.97 -25.39 -8.67
C LEU A 158 -20.86 -26.64 -8.78
N ASN A 159 -20.60 -27.49 -9.77
CA ASN A 159 -21.40 -28.68 -10.07
C ASN A 159 -20.81 -29.98 -9.45
N ASP A 160 -19.84 -29.87 -8.54
CA ASP A 160 -19.29 -31.05 -7.87
C ASP A 160 -20.40 -31.77 -7.09
N ALA A 161 -20.56 -33.07 -7.33
CA ALA A 161 -21.66 -33.86 -6.77
C ALA A 161 -21.57 -34.06 -5.25
N LYS A 162 -20.36 -33.95 -4.67
CA LYS A 162 -20.12 -34.18 -3.24
C LYS A 162 -20.06 -32.88 -2.46
N ASN A 163 -19.42 -31.87 -3.04
CA ASN A 163 -19.17 -30.59 -2.38
C ASN A 163 -19.22 -29.42 -3.39
N PRO A 164 -20.43 -29.02 -3.82
CA PRO A 164 -20.58 -27.91 -4.75
C PRO A 164 -20.11 -26.59 -4.13
N ASP A 165 -19.17 -25.89 -4.78
CA ASP A 165 -18.63 -24.61 -4.33
C ASP A 165 -19.02 -23.46 -5.27
N PRO A 166 -19.97 -22.57 -4.89
CA PRO A 166 -20.34 -21.41 -5.70
C PRO A 166 -19.35 -20.24 -5.61
N ARG A 167 -18.38 -20.26 -4.69
CA ARG A 167 -17.46 -19.15 -4.44
C ARG A 167 -16.56 -18.84 -5.64
N PRO A 168 -15.88 -19.81 -6.29
CA PRO A 168 -15.04 -19.52 -7.45
C PRO A 168 -15.84 -18.87 -8.59
N GLN A 169 -17.02 -19.41 -8.89
CA GLN A 169 -17.90 -18.88 -9.93
C GLN A 169 -18.30 -17.44 -9.65
N PHE A 170 -18.81 -17.17 -8.44
CA PHE A 170 -19.26 -15.83 -8.07
C PHE A 170 -18.10 -14.82 -8.03
N LEU A 171 -16.99 -15.18 -7.38
CA LEU A 171 -15.82 -14.31 -7.25
C LEU A 171 -15.20 -13.99 -8.61
N PHE A 172 -14.99 -14.99 -9.46
CA PHE A 172 -14.34 -14.78 -10.76
C PHE A 172 -15.19 -13.90 -11.68
N HIS A 173 -16.50 -14.15 -11.74
CA HIS A 173 -17.42 -13.34 -12.55
C HIS A 173 -17.48 -11.89 -12.05
N LEU A 174 -17.55 -11.70 -10.73
CA LEU A 174 -17.54 -10.38 -10.12
C LEU A 174 -16.24 -9.62 -10.43
N LEU A 175 -15.08 -10.27 -10.32
CA LEU A 175 -13.78 -9.65 -10.61
C LEU A 175 -13.63 -9.29 -12.09
N LEU A 176 -14.01 -10.19 -13.00
CA LEU A 176 -13.97 -9.92 -14.45
C LEU A 176 -14.84 -8.73 -14.83
N GLN A 177 -16.05 -8.64 -14.26
CA GLN A 177 -16.98 -7.58 -14.60
C GLN A 177 -16.60 -6.22 -14.00
N THR A 178 -16.10 -6.21 -12.75
CA THR A 178 -15.90 -4.96 -12.01
C THR A 178 -14.47 -4.42 -12.07
N GLY A 179 -13.49 -5.28 -12.35
CA GLY A 179 -12.07 -4.93 -12.25
C GLY A 179 -11.66 -4.43 -10.86
N MET A 180 -12.42 -4.77 -9.81
CA MET A 180 -12.17 -4.25 -8.47
C MET A 180 -10.83 -4.74 -7.91
N LYS A 181 -10.21 -3.93 -7.04
CA LYS A 181 -8.95 -4.28 -6.39
C LYS A 181 -9.18 -5.36 -5.34
N LYS A 182 -8.15 -6.16 -5.06
CA LYS A 182 -8.18 -7.16 -3.98
C LYS A 182 -8.68 -6.59 -2.65
N SER A 183 -8.22 -5.40 -2.26
CA SER A 183 -8.65 -4.76 -1.01
C SER A 183 -10.13 -4.37 -1.01
N GLU A 184 -10.69 -4.02 -2.17
CA GLU A 184 -12.12 -3.69 -2.31
C GLU A 184 -12.95 -4.98 -2.22
N CYS A 185 -12.51 -6.05 -2.88
CA CYS A 185 -13.15 -7.36 -2.79
C CYS A 185 -13.19 -7.90 -1.35
N LEU A 186 -12.10 -7.76 -0.60
CA LEU A 186 -12.03 -8.18 0.81
C LEU A 186 -12.89 -7.32 1.75
N ALA A 187 -13.15 -6.06 1.38
CA ALA A 187 -13.99 -5.15 2.15
C ALA A 187 -15.47 -5.19 1.74
N LEU A 188 -15.81 -6.01 0.74
CA LEU A 188 -17.15 -6.04 0.16
C LEU A 188 -18.16 -6.63 1.15
N GLN A 189 -19.34 -6.03 1.23
CA GLN A 189 -20.44 -6.48 2.08
C GLN A 189 -21.67 -6.76 1.21
N THR A 190 -22.57 -7.63 1.70
CA THR A 190 -23.84 -7.91 1.02
C THR A 190 -24.69 -6.65 0.82
N ALA A 191 -24.68 -5.73 1.79
CA ALA A 191 -25.38 -4.44 1.73
C ALA A 191 -24.83 -3.47 0.66
N HIS A 192 -23.67 -3.76 0.06
CA HIS A 192 -23.13 -2.94 -1.02
C HIS A 192 -23.79 -3.23 -2.37
N PHE A 193 -24.55 -4.32 -2.50
CA PHE A 193 -25.26 -4.65 -3.73
C PHE A 193 -26.61 -3.94 -3.77
N ASP A 194 -26.82 -3.15 -4.82
CA ASP A 194 -28.10 -2.57 -5.16
C ASP A 194 -28.79 -3.48 -6.17
N LEU A 195 -29.77 -4.24 -5.67
CA LEU A 195 -30.54 -5.22 -6.43
C LEU A 195 -32.02 -4.81 -6.55
N SER A 196 -32.31 -3.51 -6.32
CA SER A 196 -33.68 -2.98 -6.33
C SER A 196 -34.32 -3.07 -7.71
N ASP A 197 -33.53 -2.87 -8.77
CA ASP A 197 -33.93 -3.06 -10.16
C ASP A 197 -33.28 -4.34 -10.74
N PRO A 198 -34.07 -5.38 -11.05
CA PRO A 198 -33.57 -6.62 -11.66
C PRO A 198 -32.89 -6.41 -13.03
N ALA A 199 -33.26 -5.37 -13.77
CA ALA A 199 -32.68 -5.06 -15.07
C ALA A 199 -31.36 -4.28 -14.97
N ALA A 200 -31.12 -3.60 -13.86
CA ALA A 200 -29.95 -2.76 -13.63
C ALA A 200 -29.30 -3.03 -12.26
N PRO A 201 -28.89 -4.27 -11.95
CA PRO A 201 -28.21 -4.55 -10.69
C PRO A 201 -26.86 -3.84 -10.65
N ALA A 202 -26.43 -3.46 -9.46
CA ALA A 202 -25.18 -2.75 -9.27
C ALA A 202 -24.52 -3.07 -7.93
N VAL A 203 -23.25 -2.69 -7.80
CA VAL A 203 -22.51 -2.78 -6.55
C VAL A 203 -21.78 -1.47 -6.26
N TRP A 204 -21.83 -1.06 -4.99
CA TRP A 204 -21.11 0.09 -4.47
C TRP A 204 -19.74 -0.32 -3.95
N MET A 205 -18.69 0.28 -4.49
CA MET A 205 -17.36 0.20 -3.89
C MET A 205 -17.26 1.28 -2.82
N ARG A 206 -17.31 0.88 -1.55
CA ARG A 206 -17.25 1.78 -0.40
C ARG A 206 -15.93 1.69 0.34
N TYR A 207 -15.52 2.79 0.94
CA TYR A 207 -14.30 2.86 1.75
C TYR A 207 -14.63 3.32 3.17
N LYS A 208 -14.18 2.58 4.18
CA LYS A 208 -14.38 2.94 5.60
C LYS A 208 -13.72 4.27 5.96
N ASP A 209 -12.60 4.58 5.32
CA ASP A 209 -11.86 5.82 5.52
C ASP A 209 -12.52 6.97 4.74
N PRO A 210 -13.07 8.00 5.43
CA PRO A 210 -13.74 9.13 4.79
C PRO A 210 -12.88 9.86 3.75
N ARG A 211 -11.55 9.85 3.91
CA ARG A 211 -10.62 10.50 2.99
C ARG A 211 -10.62 9.84 1.61
N ARG A 212 -11.10 8.60 1.52
CA ARG A 212 -11.20 7.82 0.29
C ARG A 212 -12.59 7.85 -0.34
N GLN A 213 -13.52 8.65 0.19
CA GLN A 213 -14.88 8.78 -0.36
C GLN A 213 -14.87 9.18 -1.84
N HIS A 214 -13.94 10.04 -2.27
CA HIS A 214 -13.77 10.43 -3.68
C HIS A 214 -13.42 9.24 -4.62
N LYS A 215 -13.08 8.06 -4.09
CA LYS A 215 -12.83 6.82 -4.84
C LYS A 215 -14.03 5.88 -4.88
N GLU A 216 -15.10 6.21 -4.15
CA GLU A 216 -16.33 5.43 -4.17
C GLU A 216 -17.01 5.56 -5.53
N ARG A 217 -17.63 4.46 -5.95
CA ARG A 217 -18.29 4.36 -7.26
C ARG A 217 -19.32 3.26 -7.26
N LYS A 218 -20.36 3.45 -8.08
CA LYS A 218 -21.36 2.43 -8.41
C LYS A 218 -20.93 1.74 -9.70
N LEU A 219 -20.84 0.42 -9.68
CA LEU A 219 -20.50 -0.40 -10.85
C LEU A 219 -21.72 -1.22 -11.27
N ALA A 220 -22.06 -1.15 -12.55
CA ALA A 220 -23.14 -1.96 -13.12
C ALA A 220 -22.75 -3.44 -13.15
N LEU A 221 -23.71 -4.30 -12.87
CA LEU A 221 -23.56 -5.74 -12.83
C LEU A 221 -24.42 -6.42 -13.90
N ALA A 222 -24.05 -7.64 -14.28
CA ALA A 222 -24.80 -8.41 -15.24
C ALA A 222 -26.10 -8.92 -14.58
N PRO A 223 -27.22 -9.03 -15.33
CA PRO A 223 -28.48 -9.56 -14.79
C PRO A 223 -28.38 -10.97 -14.18
N SER A 224 -27.37 -11.75 -14.58
CA SER A 224 -27.10 -13.09 -14.05
C SER A 224 -26.44 -13.09 -12.65
N LEU A 225 -25.71 -12.04 -12.30
CA LEU A 225 -24.90 -11.99 -11.09
C LEU A 225 -25.72 -12.02 -9.80
N PRO A 226 -26.89 -11.36 -9.67
CA PRO A 226 -27.74 -11.47 -8.49
C PRO A 226 -28.14 -12.92 -8.16
N ALA A 227 -28.33 -13.78 -9.16
CA ALA A 227 -28.62 -15.20 -8.92
C ALA A 227 -27.41 -15.93 -8.32
N MET A 228 -26.20 -15.64 -8.82
CA MET A 228 -24.95 -16.19 -8.28
C MET A 228 -24.70 -15.71 -6.85
N LEU A 229 -24.95 -14.43 -6.56
CA LEU A 229 -24.83 -13.86 -5.22
C LEU A 229 -25.80 -14.54 -4.24
N ARG A 230 -27.07 -14.74 -4.63
CA ARG A 230 -28.05 -15.45 -3.79
C ARG A 230 -27.61 -16.87 -3.47
N LEU A 231 -27.11 -17.59 -4.47
CA LEU A 231 -26.57 -18.94 -4.29
C LEU A 231 -25.38 -18.94 -3.31
N TYR A 232 -24.41 -18.04 -3.53
CA TYR A 232 -23.25 -17.89 -2.65
C TYR A 232 -23.65 -17.58 -1.20
N VAL A 233 -24.56 -16.62 -0.98
CA VAL A 233 -25.02 -16.23 0.36
C VAL A 233 -25.79 -17.37 1.03
N ALA A 234 -26.59 -18.13 0.28
CA ALA A 234 -27.30 -19.29 0.82
C ALA A 234 -26.33 -20.38 1.31
N SER A 235 -25.25 -20.63 0.57
CA SER A 235 -24.23 -21.64 0.90
C SER A 235 -23.33 -21.22 2.06
N TYR A 236 -22.86 -19.97 2.09
CA TYR A 236 -21.82 -19.52 3.05
C TYR A 236 -22.34 -18.68 4.21
N ARG A 237 -23.54 -18.10 4.10
CA ARG A 237 -24.17 -17.25 5.13
C ARG A 237 -23.20 -16.23 5.75
N PRO A 238 -22.56 -15.38 4.93
CA PRO A 238 -21.62 -14.36 5.43
C PRO A 238 -22.31 -13.41 6.40
N ARG A 239 -21.63 -13.04 7.49
CA ARG A 239 -22.18 -12.14 8.52
C ARG A 239 -21.85 -10.67 8.29
N GLU A 240 -20.58 -10.36 8.11
CA GLU A 240 -20.09 -8.98 7.93
C GLU A 240 -19.44 -8.79 6.57
N ALA A 241 -18.29 -9.44 6.33
CA ALA A 241 -17.64 -9.47 5.03
C ALA A 241 -18.28 -10.52 4.13
N LEU A 242 -18.45 -10.19 2.85
CA LEU A 242 -19.00 -11.11 1.85
C LEU A 242 -18.11 -12.34 1.69
N PHE A 243 -16.79 -12.15 1.70
CA PHE A 243 -15.79 -13.21 1.64
C PHE A 243 -15.05 -13.30 2.99
N PRO A 244 -15.42 -14.24 3.88
CA PRO A 244 -14.77 -14.44 5.18
C PRO A 244 -13.40 -15.12 5.07
#